data_AF-A0A7S4T630-F1
#
_entry.id   AF-A0A7S4T630-F1
#
_cell.length_a   1.000
_cell.length_b   1.000
_cell.length_c   1.000
_cell.angle_alpha   90.00
_cell.angle_beta   90.00
_cell.angle_gamma   90.00
#
_symmetry.space_group_name_H-M   'P 1'
#
loop_
_entity.id
_entity.type
_entity.pdbx_description
1 polymer ?
#
loop_
_entity_poly.entity_id
_entity_poly.type
_entity_poly.pdbx_seq_one_letter_code
_entity_poly.pdbx_strand_id
1 'polypeptide(L)'
;ILGKLAPDGALLALDVDPLAIAEAQSLAAGDSRVRVHHLPHSELKAAIPDGVLLSGALFDVGVNEASERDPRRGFFSHDDLRCDLRMNPAIGMSATEWLTTVGSDELAWVIREYGDDEEVGQGVRTSAGWG
;
A
#
# COMPACT_ATOMS: atom_id res chain seq x y z
N ILE A 1 -15.01 1.19 -14.18
CA ILE A 1 -16.08 1.67 -13.27
C ILE A 1 -16.68 2.99 -13.77
N LEU A 2 -15.88 4.04 -13.92
CA LEU A 2 -16.33 5.39 -14.32
C LEU A 2 -17.24 5.42 -15.56
N GLY A 3 -16.90 4.69 -16.63
CA GLY A 3 -17.72 4.61 -17.84
C GLY A 3 -19.08 3.91 -17.67
N LYS A 4 -19.34 3.29 -16.53
CA LYS A 4 -20.64 2.65 -16.18
C LYS A 4 -21.43 3.46 -15.15
N LEU A 5 -20.90 4.59 -14.65
CA LEU A 5 -21.61 5.44 -13.70
C LEU A 5 -22.70 6.24 -14.42
N ALA A 6 -23.82 6.45 -13.72
CA ALA A 6 -24.85 7.39 -14.12
C ALA A 6 -24.28 8.81 -14.25
N PRO A 7 -24.96 9.72 -14.98
CA PRO A 7 -24.52 11.10 -15.15
C PRO A 7 -24.32 11.86 -13.82
N ASP A 8 -25.10 11.51 -12.80
CA ASP A 8 -25.06 12.04 -11.43
C ASP A 8 -24.32 11.13 -10.44
N GLY A 9 -23.76 10.02 -10.91
CA GLY A 9 -22.93 9.13 -10.10
C GLY A 9 -21.61 9.79 -9.73
N ALA A 10 -21.04 9.39 -8.59
CA ALA A 10 -19.72 9.82 -8.16
C ALA A 10 -18.81 8.61 -7.91
N LEU A 11 -17.53 8.76 -8.21
CA LEU A 11 -16.48 7.81 -7.85
C LEU A 11 -15.59 8.41 -6.78
N LEU A 12 -15.49 7.75 -5.64
CA LEU A 12 -14.56 8.10 -4.57
C LEU A 12 -13.38 7.12 -4.63
N ALA A 13 -12.18 7.62 -4.91
CA ALA A 13 -10.95 6.85 -4.95
C ALA A 13 -10.09 7.17 -3.72
N LEU A 14 -9.63 6.14 -3.03
CA LEU A 14 -8.72 6.23 -1.90
C LEU A 14 -7.51 5.35 -2.18
N ASP A 15 -6.31 5.85 -1.90
CA ASP A 15 -5.09 5.06 -1.89
C ASP A 15 -4.09 5.67 -0.90
N VAL A 16 -3.16 4.88 -0.41
CA VAL A 16 -2.00 5.34 0.39
C VAL A 16 -0.77 5.59 -0.48
N ASP A 17 -0.70 5.02 -1.67
CA ASP A 17 0.42 5.13 -2.59
C ASP A 17 0.38 6.48 -3.34
N PRO A 18 1.39 7.34 -3.18
CA PRO A 18 1.46 8.60 -3.91
C PRO A 18 1.38 8.45 -5.43
N LEU A 19 1.86 7.32 -5.99
CA LEU A 19 1.80 7.06 -7.43
C LEU A 19 0.35 6.85 -7.89
N ALA A 20 -0.41 6.02 -7.18
CA ALA A 20 -1.82 5.78 -7.46
C ALA A 20 -2.65 7.05 -7.29
N ILE A 21 -2.33 7.87 -6.28
CA ILE A 21 -2.98 9.17 -6.06
C ILE A 21 -2.74 10.11 -7.23
N ALA A 22 -1.51 10.20 -7.76
CA ALA A 22 -1.21 11.05 -8.91
C ALA A 22 -1.97 10.62 -10.18
N GLU A 23 -2.12 9.31 -10.40
CA GLU A 23 -2.91 8.77 -11.51
C GLU A 23 -4.39 9.08 -11.35
N ALA A 24 -4.95 8.84 -10.16
CA ALA A 24 -6.35 9.14 -9.84
C ALA A 24 -6.66 10.64 -9.95
N GLN A 25 -5.73 11.52 -9.55
CA GLN A 25 -5.85 12.98 -9.73
C GLN A 25 -5.88 13.37 -11.21
N SER A 26 -5.08 12.70 -12.05
CA SER A 26 -5.11 12.92 -13.49
C SER A 26 -6.46 12.52 -14.09
N LEU A 27 -7.09 11.45 -13.59
CA LEU A 27 -8.44 11.07 -13.97
C LEU A 27 -9.48 12.10 -13.50
N ALA A 28 -9.35 12.60 -12.27
CA ALA A 28 -10.25 13.61 -11.71
C ALA A 28 -10.19 14.96 -12.43
N ALA A 29 -9.04 15.31 -13.01
CA ALA A 29 -8.92 16.49 -13.87
C ALA A 29 -9.78 16.38 -15.15
N GLY A 30 -10.07 15.16 -15.61
CA GLY A 30 -10.88 14.89 -16.81
C GLY A 30 -12.36 14.61 -16.54
N ASP A 31 -12.74 14.27 -15.30
CA ASP A 31 -14.12 13.94 -14.93
C ASP A 31 -14.42 14.40 -13.50
N SER A 32 -15.29 15.42 -13.37
CA SER A 32 -15.66 16.03 -12.08
C SER A 32 -16.43 15.10 -11.14
N ARG A 33 -16.86 13.93 -11.62
CA ARG A 33 -17.49 12.89 -10.79
C ARG A 33 -16.47 12.13 -9.93
N VAL A 34 -15.18 12.25 -10.24
CA VAL A 34 -14.11 11.56 -9.51
C VAL A 34 -13.59 12.44 -8.38
N ARG A 35 -13.53 11.88 -7.18
CA ARG A 35 -12.94 12.49 -5.98
C ARG A 35 -11.85 11.60 -5.47
N VAL A 36 -10.70 12.18 -5.12
CA VAL A 36 -9.50 11.43 -4.74
C VAL A 36 -9.07 11.85 -3.35
N HIS A 37 -8.83 10.88 -2.47
CA HIS A 37 -8.31 11.11 -1.13
C HIS A 37 -7.07 10.26 -0.89
N HIS A 38 -5.98 10.90 -0.45
CA HIS A 38 -4.75 10.22 -0.02
C HIS A 38 -4.90 9.76 1.43
N LEU A 39 -5.63 8.67 1.62
CA LEU A 39 -5.99 8.12 2.94
C LEU A 39 -5.99 6.59 2.87
N PRO A 40 -5.68 5.90 3.97
CA PRO A 40 -5.87 4.46 4.03
C PRO A 40 -7.36 4.12 3.92
N HIS A 41 -7.66 2.96 3.35
CA HIS A 41 -9.04 2.49 3.21
C HIS A 41 -9.75 2.32 4.57
N SER A 42 -9.01 2.13 5.67
CA SER A 42 -9.51 2.12 7.04
C SER A 42 -10.15 3.46 7.45
N GLU A 43 -9.78 4.55 6.78
CA GLU A 43 -10.31 5.90 6.98
C GLU A 43 -11.39 6.27 5.97
N LEU A 44 -11.97 5.30 5.26
CA LEU A 44 -13.04 5.52 4.25
C LEU A 44 -14.14 6.46 4.75
N LYS A 45 -14.55 6.35 6.02
CA LYS A 45 -15.58 7.20 6.62
C LYS A 45 -15.23 8.68 6.55
N ALA A 46 -13.96 9.06 6.69
CA ALA A 46 -13.51 10.45 6.62
C ALA A 46 -13.56 11.02 5.19
N ALA A 47 -13.55 10.16 4.17
CA ALA A 47 -13.65 10.56 2.77
C ALA A 47 -15.11 10.69 2.27
N ILE A 48 -16.08 10.20 3.04
CA ILE A 48 -17.51 10.30 2.69
C ILE A 48 -18.10 11.57 3.30
N PRO A 49 -18.70 12.47 2.50
CA PRO A 49 -19.38 13.64 3.05
C PRO A 49 -20.56 13.25 3.96
N ASP A 50 -20.83 14.07 4.97
CA ASP A 50 -21.95 13.85 5.89
C ASP A 50 -23.29 13.71 5.15
N GLY A 51 -24.08 12.71 5.56
CA GLY A 51 -25.39 12.42 4.97
C GLY A 51 -25.35 11.71 3.62
N VAL A 52 -24.16 11.42 3.07
CA VAL A 52 -24.02 10.62 1.84
C VAL A 52 -23.97 9.14 2.16
N LEU A 53 -24.78 8.35 1.46
CA LEU A 53 -24.74 6.89 1.51
C LEU A 53 -23.95 6.34 0.33
N LEU A 54 -23.06 5.38 0.58
CA LEU A 54 -22.37 4.66 -0.49
C LEU A 54 -23.30 3.64 -1.14
N SER A 55 -23.39 3.68 -2.47
CA SER A 55 -24.10 2.67 -3.26
C SER A 55 -23.32 1.36 -3.40
N GLY A 56 -22.01 1.40 -3.15
CA GLY A 56 -21.12 0.25 -3.23
C GLY A 56 -19.68 0.63 -2.93
N ALA A 57 -18.85 -0.36 -2.63
CA ALA A 57 -17.41 -0.21 -2.43
C ALA A 57 -16.69 -1.37 -3.13
N LEU A 58 -15.52 -1.08 -3.68
CA LEU A 58 -14.59 -2.07 -4.22
C LEU A 58 -13.26 -1.87 -3.51
N PHE A 59 -12.71 -2.96 -2.97
CA PHE A 59 -11.36 -2.98 -2.41
C PHE A 59 -10.54 -3.93 -3.26
N ASP A 60 -9.53 -3.37 -3.93
CA ASP A 60 -8.47 -4.14 -4.54
C ASP A 60 -7.30 -4.15 -3.54
N VAL A 61 -6.96 -5.33 -3.03
CA VAL A 61 -6.01 -5.49 -1.93
C VAL A 61 -4.73 -6.06 -2.49
N GLY A 62 -3.64 -5.32 -2.33
CA GLY A 62 -2.33 -5.72 -2.81
C GLY A 62 -1.48 -4.52 -3.18
N VAL A 63 -0.39 -4.80 -3.89
CA VAL A 63 0.52 -3.79 -4.43
C VAL A 63 0.17 -3.58 -5.89
N ASN A 64 0.19 -2.32 -6.35
CA ASN A 64 -0.07 -2.03 -7.77
C ASN A 64 1.17 -2.33 -8.64
N GLU A 65 0.94 -2.66 -9.92
CA GLU A 65 1.99 -3.00 -10.88
C GLU A 65 3.08 -1.92 -11.01
N ALA A 66 2.71 -0.63 -10.89
CA ALA A 66 3.68 0.47 -10.95
C ALA A 66 4.67 0.41 -9.78
N SER A 67 4.19 0.08 -8.58
CA SER A 67 5.01 -0.13 -7.39
C SER A 67 5.86 -1.39 -7.48
N GLU A 68 5.37 -2.47 -8.09
CA GLU A 68 6.15 -3.68 -8.32
C GLU A 68 7.33 -3.45 -9.27
N ARG A 69 7.13 -2.60 -10.29
CA ARG A 69 8.14 -2.27 -11.30
C ARG A 69 9.16 -1.23 -10.84
N ASP A 70 8.91 -0.50 -9.77
CA ASP A 70 9.83 0.51 -9.25
C ASP A 70 10.89 -0.14 -8.33
N PRO A 71 12.15 -0.26 -8.76
CA PRO A 71 13.19 -0.93 -7.96
C PRO A 71 13.45 -0.23 -6.62
N ARG A 72 13.08 1.05 -6.47
CA ARG A 72 13.22 1.80 -5.21
C ARG A 72 12.21 1.37 -4.16
N ARG A 73 11.11 0.73 -4.57
CA ARG A 73 10.05 0.24 -3.67
C ARG A 73 10.41 -1.12 -3.08
N GLY A 74 11.25 -1.90 -3.76
CA GLY A 74 11.83 -3.14 -3.23
C GLY A 74 10.89 -4.35 -3.18
N PHE A 75 9.66 -4.25 -3.70
CA PHE A 75 8.69 -5.36 -3.67
C PHE A 75 9.15 -6.59 -4.46
N PHE A 76 9.93 -6.39 -5.53
CA PHE A 76 10.49 -7.45 -6.37
C PHE A 76 11.97 -7.16 -6.64
N SER A 77 12.82 -7.21 -5.62
CA SER A 77 14.27 -7.09 -5.82
C SER A 77 14.94 -8.44 -6.03
N HIS A 78 15.77 -8.51 -7.08
CA HIS A 78 16.77 -9.57 -7.30
C HIS A 78 18.18 -9.11 -6.88
N ASP A 79 18.33 -7.85 -6.47
CA ASP A 79 19.60 -7.22 -6.11
C ASP A 79 19.65 -6.83 -4.62
N ASP A 80 20.87 -6.73 -4.07
CA ASP A 80 21.25 -6.33 -2.70
C ASP A 80 20.82 -4.90 -2.29
N LEU A 81 19.84 -4.29 -2.97
CA LEU A 81 19.34 -2.97 -2.65
C LEU A 81 18.46 -2.98 -1.40
N ARG A 82 18.59 -1.91 -0.61
CA ARG A 82 17.78 -1.63 0.57
C ARG A 82 16.29 -1.71 0.23
N CYS A 83 15.60 -2.68 0.80
CA CYS A 83 14.20 -2.96 0.60
C CYS A 83 13.32 -1.97 1.38
N ASP A 84 12.50 -1.16 0.71
CA ASP A 84 11.59 -0.20 1.37
C ASP A 84 10.27 -0.87 1.80
N LEU A 85 9.56 -1.50 0.85
CA LEU A 85 8.29 -2.23 1.00
C LEU A 85 7.09 -1.42 1.51
N ARG A 86 7.21 -0.11 1.77
CA ARG A 86 6.05 0.70 2.14
C ARG A 86 5.18 0.98 0.92
N MET A 87 3.86 0.87 1.09
CA MET A 87 2.89 1.40 0.10
C MET A 87 2.93 2.93 0.04
N ASN A 88 3.21 3.61 1.16
CA ASN A 88 3.50 5.03 1.20
C ASN A 88 4.93 5.27 1.71
N PRO A 89 5.91 5.58 0.84
CA PRO A 89 7.29 5.80 1.24
C PRO A 89 7.51 7.02 2.15
N ALA A 90 6.51 7.91 2.29
CA ALA A 90 6.62 9.12 3.10
C ALA A 90 6.22 8.91 4.57
N ILE A 91 5.64 7.76 4.94
CA ILE A 91 5.08 7.53 6.28
C ILE A 91 5.57 6.18 6.82
N GLY A 92 5.92 6.16 8.11
CA GLY A 92 6.33 4.94 8.80
C GLY A 92 7.78 4.55 8.53
N MET A 93 8.13 3.33 8.93
CA MET A 93 9.48 2.77 8.86
C MET A 93 9.61 1.86 7.64
N SER A 94 10.70 1.97 6.90
CA SER A 94 11.01 1.05 5.80
C SER A 94 11.33 -0.35 6.32
N ALA A 95 11.16 -1.38 5.49
CA ALA A 95 11.53 -2.74 5.84
C ALA A 95 13.03 -2.86 6.19
N THR A 96 13.91 -2.14 5.48
CA THR A 96 15.34 -2.09 5.81
C THR A 96 15.59 -1.53 7.22
N GLU A 97 14.93 -0.43 7.59
CA GLU A 97 15.06 0.16 8.94
C GLU A 97 14.46 -0.75 10.02
N TRP A 98 13.38 -1.45 9.71
CA TRP A 98 12.78 -2.40 10.63
C TRP A 98 13.69 -3.62 10.85
N LEU A 99 14.26 -4.17 9.78
CA LEU A 99 15.17 -5.33 9.85
C LEU A 99 16.45 -5.05 10.65
N THR A 100 16.90 -3.80 10.75
CA THR A 100 18.06 -3.43 11.57
C THR A 100 17.72 -3.29 13.07
N THR A 101 16.44 -3.20 13.42
CA THR A 101 15.98 -2.93 14.79
C THR A 101 15.17 -4.07 15.41
N VAL A 102 14.54 -4.92 14.61
CA VAL A 102 13.71 -6.03 15.05
C VAL A 102 14.53 -7.13 15.75
N GLY A 103 13.96 -7.74 16.80
CA GLY A 103 14.54 -8.92 17.43
C GLY A 103 14.31 -10.20 16.61
N SER A 104 15.12 -11.24 16.84
CA SER A 104 14.97 -12.53 16.15
C SER A 104 13.60 -13.17 16.36
N ASP A 105 13.06 -13.07 17.58
CA ASP A 105 11.79 -13.71 17.94
C ASP A 105 10.60 -13.01 17.27
N GLU A 106 10.63 -11.68 17.20
CA GLU A 106 9.61 -10.89 16.52
C GLU A 106 9.69 -11.10 15.00
N LEU A 107 10.89 -11.11 14.42
CA LEU A 107 11.07 -11.37 13.00
C LEU A 107 10.56 -12.78 12.61
N ALA A 108 10.90 -13.80 13.41
CA ALA A 108 10.40 -15.16 13.20
C ALA A 108 8.87 -15.23 13.36
N TRP A 109 8.29 -14.49 14.30
CA TRP A 109 6.84 -14.41 14.46
C TRP A 109 6.17 -13.77 13.24
N VAL A 110 6.66 -12.62 12.77
CA VAL A 110 6.11 -11.92 11.59
C VAL A 110 6.15 -12.83 10.35
N ILE A 111 7.28 -13.48 10.10
CA ILE A 111 7.45 -14.39 8.96
C ILE A 111 6.48 -15.57 9.04
N ARG A 112 6.29 -16.15 10.23
CA ARG A 112 5.35 -17.28 10.40
C ARG A 112 3.89 -16.85 10.30
N GLU A 113 3.54 -15.68 10.82
CA GLU A 113 2.15 -15.21 10.88
C GLU A 113 1.68 -14.66 9.51
N TYR A 114 2.57 -13.98 8.79
CA TYR A 114 2.23 -13.25 7.56
C TYR A 114 2.94 -13.78 6.31
N GLY A 115 3.86 -14.73 6.44
CA GLY A 115 4.50 -15.40 5.31
C GLY A 115 3.67 -16.59 4.82
N ASP A 116 3.76 -16.86 3.53
CA ASP A 116 3.02 -17.96 2.87
C ASP A 116 3.65 -19.35 3.09
N ASP A 117 4.72 -19.46 3.88
CA ASP A 117 5.46 -20.71 4.08
C ASP A 117 5.86 -20.93 5.56
N GLU A 118 5.30 -21.98 6.18
CA GLU A 118 5.49 -22.33 7.58
C GLU A 118 6.95 -22.75 7.91
N GLU A 119 7.74 -23.20 6.93
CA GLU A 119 9.11 -23.67 7.16
C GLU A 119 10.12 -22.52 7.36
N VAL A 120 9.80 -21.30 6.92
CA VAL A 120 10.73 -20.15 6.90
C VAL A 120 11.00 -19.57 8.30
N GLY A 121 10.16 -19.87 9.29
CA GLY A 121 10.36 -19.43 10.67
C GLY A 121 11.57 -20.07 11.39
N GLN A 122 12.05 -21.23 10.91
CA GLN A 122 13.16 -21.95 11.54
C GLN A 122 14.51 -21.56 10.91
N GLY A 123 15.16 -20.54 11.46
CA GLY A 123 16.52 -20.15 11.05
C GLY A 123 16.74 -18.66 10.85
N VAL A 124 15.72 -17.85 11.10
CA VAL A 124 15.78 -16.38 11.02
C VAL A 124 16.83 -15.84 12.00
N ARG A 125 17.87 -15.19 11.45
CA ARG A 125 18.89 -14.48 12.22
C ARG A 125 18.91 -13.02 11.79
N THR A 126 18.79 -12.12 12.75
CA THR A 126 19.02 -10.70 12.51
C THR A 126 20.52 -10.47 12.42
N SER A 127 20.97 -9.82 11.35
CA SER A 127 22.39 -9.48 11.18
C SER A 127 22.61 -8.10 11.76
N ALA A 128 23.03 -8.03 13.03
CA ALA A 128 23.47 -6.79 13.68
C ALA A 128 24.80 -6.23 13.10
N GLY A 129 25.07 -6.41 11.80
CA GLY A 129 26.41 -6.27 11.22
C GLY A 129 26.47 -5.89 9.75
N TRP A 130 25.50 -5.14 9.22
CA TRP A 130 25.68 -4.41 7.95
C TRP A 130 26.19 -3.01 8.27
N GLY A 131 27.47 -2.93 8.67
CA GLY A 131 28.26 -1.71 8.78
C GLY A 131 29.32 -1.68 7.68
#